data_AF-A0A1W1V6A8-F1
#
_entry.id   AF-A0A1W1V6A8-F1
#
_cell.length_a   1.000
_cell.length_b   1.000
_cell.length_c   1.000
_cell.angle_alpha   90.00
_cell.angle_beta   90.00
_cell.angle_gamma   90.00
#
_symmetry.space_group_name_H-M   'P 1'
#
loop_
_entity.id
_entity.type
_entity.pdbx_description
1 polymer ?
#
loop_
_entity_poly.entity_id
_entity_poly.type
_entity_poly.pdbx_seq_one_letter_code
_entity_poly.pdbx_strand_id
1 'polypeptide(L)'
;MLKTNKDMKKLGRFLTRTPKKEDFTEYVYSFVDGTKAVIPRSDLSAEVDELLYTELKRETNNNEVQIEKHRSYAKEQESQDILLNMQASDDDVEEMVLKDLESEALRKAIQSLLPRQKRVIFKKYFLNKTNTLIGKEEGVTEGAIRATLKRAHKNLQKQIHK
;
A
#
# COMPACT_ATOMS: atom_id res chain seq x y z
N MET A 1 -27.18 3.99 14.26
CA MET A 1 -26.44 4.94 13.39
C MET A 1 -26.72 6.38 13.79
N LEU A 2 -25.84 7.03 14.53
CA LEU A 2 -26.04 8.41 14.99
C LEU A 2 -26.02 9.41 13.82
N LYS A 3 -26.93 10.41 13.86
CA LYS A 3 -26.76 11.64 13.08
C LYS A 3 -25.86 12.57 13.90
N THR A 4 -24.66 12.82 13.40
CA THR A 4 -23.64 13.59 14.11
C THR A 4 -23.35 14.89 13.40
N ASN A 5 -23.14 15.97 14.16
CA ASN A 5 -22.79 17.30 13.63
C ASN A 5 -21.31 17.41 13.18
N LYS A 6 -20.56 16.30 13.26
CA LYS A 6 -19.14 16.21 12.93
C LYS A 6 -18.88 14.95 12.10
N ASP A 7 -17.95 15.04 11.15
CA ASP A 7 -17.51 13.90 10.35
C ASP A 7 -16.86 12.85 11.25
N MET A 8 -17.63 11.80 11.55
CA MET A 8 -17.13 10.65 12.29
C MET A 8 -16.43 9.69 11.33
N LYS A 9 -15.25 9.20 11.73
CA LYS A 9 -14.65 8.03 11.07
C LYS A 9 -15.60 6.84 11.23
N LYS A 10 -16.06 6.31 10.10
CA LYS A 10 -16.92 5.12 9.99
C LYS A 10 -16.19 4.10 9.15
N LEU A 11 -16.29 2.83 9.53
CA LEU A 11 -15.85 1.72 8.67
C LEU A 11 -17.11 0.96 8.25
N GLY A 12 -17.57 1.19 7.02
CA GLY A 12 -18.85 0.69 6.55
C GLY A 12 -20.03 1.27 7.35
N ARG A 13 -20.86 0.39 7.93
CA ARG A 13 -22.05 0.78 8.72
C ARG A 13 -21.77 1.01 10.20
N PHE A 14 -20.57 0.69 10.68
CA PHE A 14 -20.23 0.68 12.10
C PHE A 14 -19.44 1.93 12.50
N LEU A 15 -19.71 2.41 13.71
CA LEU A 15 -18.94 3.46 14.36
C LEU A 15 -17.66 2.85 14.94
N THR A 16 -16.50 3.43 14.61
CA THR A 16 -15.19 2.98 15.11
C THR A 16 -14.60 3.92 16.15
N ARG A 17 -15.44 4.78 16.73
CA ARG A 17 -15.11 5.66 17.86
C ARG A 17 -16.42 6.14 18.49
N THR A 18 -16.51 6.09 19.82
CA THR A 18 -17.63 6.69 20.55
C THR A 18 -17.60 8.22 20.36
N PRO A 19 -18.68 8.87 19.88
CA PRO A 19 -18.76 10.33 19.86
C PRO A 19 -18.92 10.87 21.28
N LYS A 20 -18.50 12.12 21.53
CA LYS A 20 -18.80 12.75 22.82
C LYS A 20 -20.30 13.00 22.91
N LYS A 21 -20.84 13.03 24.13
CA LYS A 21 -22.25 13.38 24.38
C LYS A 21 -22.65 14.70 23.71
N GLU A 22 -21.76 15.68 23.65
CA GLU A 22 -22.07 16.98 23.03
C GLU A 22 -22.17 16.92 21.50
N ASP A 23 -21.65 15.86 20.86
CA ASP A 23 -21.49 15.79 19.40
C ASP A 23 -22.73 15.20 18.68
N PHE A 24 -23.75 14.74 19.41
CA PHE A 24 -24.95 14.14 18.83
C PHE A 24 -26.21 14.35 19.68
N THR A 25 -27.34 14.48 19.00
CA THR A 25 -28.65 14.82 19.58
C THR A 25 -29.65 13.67 19.56
N GLU A 26 -29.41 12.65 18.74
CA GLU A 26 -30.35 11.56 18.49
C GLU A 26 -29.63 10.20 18.53
N TYR A 27 -30.19 9.24 19.26
CA TYR A 27 -29.86 7.83 19.13
C TYR A 27 -30.64 7.22 17.96
N VAL A 28 -30.00 6.35 17.18
CA VAL A 28 -30.70 5.62 16.11
C VAL A 28 -30.40 4.14 16.25
N TYR A 29 -31.44 3.38 16.54
CA TYR A 29 -31.38 1.94 16.68
C TYR A 29 -31.91 1.28 15.42
N SER A 30 -31.23 0.24 14.94
CA SER A 30 -31.68 -0.58 13.82
C SER A 30 -32.08 -1.95 14.33
N PHE A 31 -33.33 -2.31 14.13
CA PHE A 31 -33.86 -3.63 14.51
C PHE A 31 -33.47 -4.68 13.48
N VAL A 32 -33.60 -5.95 13.88
CA VAL A 32 -33.32 -7.12 13.02
C VAL A 32 -34.19 -7.10 11.75
N ASP A 33 -35.41 -6.58 11.86
CA ASP A 33 -36.36 -6.44 10.75
C ASP A 33 -35.99 -5.32 9.77
N GLY A 34 -34.86 -4.64 9.97
CA GLY A 34 -34.38 -3.54 9.13
C GLY A 34 -35.06 -2.19 9.41
N THR A 35 -36.09 -2.17 10.26
CA THR A 35 -36.72 -0.95 10.76
C THR A 35 -35.74 -0.17 11.65
N LYS A 36 -35.90 1.15 11.69
CA LYS A 36 -35.03 2.04 12.47
C LYS A 36 -35.88 2.89 13.40
N ALA A 37 -35.53 2.91 14.68
CA ALA A 37 -36.05 3.87 15.65
C ALA A 37 -35.06 5.01 15.82
N VAL A 38 -35.57 6.24 15.82
CA VAL A 38 -34.81 7.45 16.16
C VAL A 38 -35.34 7.95 17.49
N ILE A 39 -34.45 8.08 18.47
CA ILE A 39 -34.77 8.48 19.84
C ILE A 39 -34.01 9.79 20.11
N PRO A 40 -34.71 10.94 20.16
CA PRO A 40 -34.09 12.21 20.51
C PRO A 40 -33.72 12.25 21.99
N ARG A 41 -32.56 12.84 22.32
CA ARG A 41 -32.08 12.91 23.70
C ARG A 41 -32.86 13.87 24.59
N SER A 42 -33.57 14.83 23.99
CA SER A 42 -34.46 15.74 24.72
C SER A 42 -35.58 15.02 25.46
N ASP A 43 -35.98 13.86 24.96
CA ASP A 43 -37.15 13.13 25.45
C ASP A 43 -36.75 12.05 26.47
N LEU A 44 -35.45 11.96 26.79
CA LEU A 44 -34.89 10.97 27.69
C LEU A 44 -34.67 11.57 29.08
N SER A 45 -35.02 10.79 30.11
CA SER A 45 -34.53 11.03 31.47
C SER A 45 -33.00 10.92 31.52
N ALA A 46 -32.35 11.68 32.41
CA ALA A 46 -30.90 11.67 32.59
C ALA A 46 -30.33 10.27 32.84
N GLU A 47 -31.06 9.42 33.58
CA GLU A 47 -30.66 8.03 33.86
C GLU A 47 -30.65 7.16 32.60
N VAL A 48 -31.65 7.32 31.75
CA VAL A 48 -31.78 6.55 30.50
C VAL A 48 -30.75 7.02 29.47
N ASP A 49 -30.49 8.33 29.43
CA ASP A 49 -29.45 8.89 28.57
C ASP A 49 -28.04 8.43 28.96
N GLU A 50 -27.73 8.39 30.27
CA GLU A 50 -26.49 7.80 30.77
C GLU A 50 -26.37 6.32 30.37
N LEU A 51 -27.41 5.54 30.61
CA LEU A 51 -27.42 4.12 30.29
C LEU A 51 -27.20 3.87 28.79
N LEU A 52 -27.96 4.55 27.92
CA LEU A 52 -27.81 4.43 26.47
C LEU A 52 -26.41 4.85 25.99
N TYR A 53 -25.82 5.88 26.60
CA TYR A 53 -24.46 6.28 26.26
C TYR A 53 -23.41 5.24 26.68
N THR A 54 -23.59 4.61 27.85
CA THR A 54 -22.68 3.53 28.29
C THR A 54 -22.76 2.31 27.37
N GLU A 55 -23.95 1.92 26.94
CA GLU A 55 -24.13 0.83 25.98
C GLU A 55 -23.55 1.18 24.60
N LEU A 56 -23.76 2.41 24.12
CA LEU A 56 -23.13 2.89 22.88
C LEU A 56 -21.59 2.75 22.94
N LYS A 57 -20.98 3.14 24.06
CA LYS A 57 -19.52 3.02 24.26
C LYS A 57 -19.06 1.56 24.23
N ARG A 58 -19.86 0.66 24.81
CA ARG A 58 -19.59 -0.78 24.81
C ARG A 58 -19.66 -1.36 23.41
N GLU A 59 -20.70 -1.01 22.65
CA GLU A 59 -20.86 -1.43 21.26
C GLU A 59 -19.71 -0.96 20.37
N THR A 60 -19.28 0.30 20.49
CA THR A 60 -18.16 0.82 19.70
C THR A 60 -16.85 0.11 20.02
N ASN A 61 -16.57 -0.17 21.29
CA ASN A 61 -15.37 -0.91 21.69
C ASN A 61 -15.40 -2.34 21.13
N ASN A 62 -16.55 -3.01 21.18
CA ASN A 62 -16.71 -4.35 20.61
C ASN A 62 -16.49 -4.33 19.09
N ASN A 63 -17.05 -3.34 18.39
CA ASN A 63 -16.85 -3.19 16.95
C ASN A 63 -15.37 -2.94 16.60
N GLU A 64 -14.67 -2.09 17.36
CA GLU A 64 -13.23 -1.86 17.17
C GLU A 64 -12.43 -3.17 17.32
N VAL A 65 -12.70 -3.95 18.36
CA VAL A 65 -12.05 -5.25 18.59
C VAL A 65 -12.32 -6.22 17.43
N GLN A 66 -13.56 -6.28 16.94
CA GLN A 66 -13.93 -7.18 15.84
C GLN A 66 -13.29 -6.74 14.52
N ILE A 67 -13.24 -5.44 14.24
CA ILE A 67 -12.57 -4.88 13.06
C ILE A 67 -11.07 -5.20 13.10
N GLU A 68 -10.44 -5.05 14.27
CA GLU A 68 -9.01 -5.33 14.41
C GLU A 68 -8.71 -6.82 14.22
N LYS A 69 -9.55 -7.72 14.74
CA LYS A 69 -9.46 -9.16 14.46
C LYS A 69 -9.59 -9.48 12.97
N HIS A 70 -10.56 -8.88 12.28
CA HIS A 70 -10.69 -9.10 10.83
C HIS A 70 -9.47 -8.59 10.07
N ARG A 71 -8.88 -7.45 10.49
CA ARG A 71 -7.64 -6.94 9.92
C ARG A 71 -6.45 -7.84 10.20
N SER A 72 -6.34 -8.40 11.40
CA SER A 72 -5.24 -9.33 11.72
C SER A 72 -5.35 -10.61 10.91
N TYR A 73 -6.55 -11.18 10.79
CA TYR A 73 -6.77 -12.36 9.94
C TYR A 73 -6.49 -12.08 8.46
N ALA A 74 -6.90 -10.93 7.93
CA ALA A 74 -6.61 -10.55 6.56
C ALA A 74 -5.09 -10.41 6.31
N LYS A 75 -4.35 -9.80 7.24
CA LYS A 75 -2.88 -9.72 7.17
C LYS A 75 -2.20 -11.09 7.27
N GLU A 76 -2.71 -11.96 8.12
CA GLU A 76 -2.20 -13.33 8.28
C GLU A 76 -2.42 -14.14 7.00
N GLN A 77 -3.59 -14.03 6.39
CA GLN A 77 -3.88 -14.63 5.07
C GLN A 77 -2.96 -14.07 3.98
N GLU A 78 -2.81 -12.74 3.87
CA GLU A 78 -1.84 -12.15 2.92
C GLU A 78 -0.41 -12.67 3.16
N SER A 79 0.01 -12.84 4.42
CA SER A 79 1.33 -13.37 4.75
C SER A 79 1.48 -14.85 4.37
N GLN A 80 0.44 -15.65 4.55
CA GLN A 80 0.41 -17.06 4.14
C GLN A 80 0.40 -17.19 2.62
N ASP A 81 -0.34 -16.34 1.91
CA ASP A 81 -0.37 -16.30 0.44
C ASP A 81 1.00 -15.89 -0.13
N ILE A 82 1.68 -14.92 0.48
CA ILE A 82 3.05 -14.55 0.10
C ILE A 82 4.01 -15.73 0.32
N LEU A 83 3.90 -16.42 1.46
CA LEU A 83 4.76 -17.57 1.78
C LEU A 83 4.50 -18.74 0.81
N LEU A 84 3.24 -19.04 0.52
CA LEU A 84 2.83 -20.07 -0.43
C LEU A 84 3.28 -19.74 -1.85
N ASN A 85 3.17 -18.47 -2.28
CA ASN A 85 3.66 -18.04 -3.60
C ASN A 85 5.20 -18.12 -3.70
N MET A 86 5.93 -17.88 -2.61
CA MET A 86 7.38 -18.05 -2.55
C MET A 86 7.80 -19.53 -2.53
N GLN A 87 6.96 -20.43 -1.99
CA GLN A 87 7.19 -21.88 -2.03
C GLN A 87 6.73 -22.52 -3.35
N ALA A 88 5.77 -21.90 -4.04
CA ALA A 88 5.24 -22.35 -5.32
C ALA A 88 6.08 -21.87 -6.52
N SER A 89 6.99 -20.91 -6.34
CA SER A 89 8.13 -20.78 -7.24
C SER A 89 9.06 -21.96 -6.98
N ASP A 90 8.80 -23.05 -7.70
CA ASP A 90 9.71 -24.19 -7.92
C ASP A 90 10.91 -23.73 -8.78
N ASP A 91 11.47 -22.57 -8.44
CA ASP A 91 12.78 -22.17 -8.94
C ASP A 91 13.74 -23.15 -8.26
N ASP A 92 14.28 -24.07 -9.05
CA ASP A 92 15.34 -24.98 -8.63
C ASP A 92 16.38 -24.17 -7.83
N VAL A 93 16.83 -24.68 -6.68
CA VAL A 93 17.82 -23.98 -5.85
C VAL A 93 19.05 -23.63 -6.69
N GLU A 94 19.37 -24.45 -7.69
CA GLU A 94 20.38 -24.17 -8.70
C GLU A 94 20.03 -22.95 -9.56
N GLU A 95 18.79 -22.83 -10.04
CA GLU A 95 18.32 -21.67 -10.82
C GLU A 95 18.33 -20.38 -9.99
N MET A 96 17.96 -20.44 -8.71
CA MET A 96 18.03 -19.29 -7.81
C MET A 96 19.48 -18.83 -7.59
N VAL A 97 20.40 -19.77 -7.34
CA VAL A 97 21.83 -19.47 -7.17
C VAL A 97 22.43 -18.93 -8.47
N LEU A 98 22.04 -19.47 -9.64
CA LEU A 98 22.45 -18.96 -10.95
C LEU A 98 21.93 -17.53 -11.18
N LYS A 99 20.66 -17.24 -10.89
CA LYS A 99 20.08 -15.89 -10.96
C LYS A 99 20.83 -14.92 -10.05
N ASP A 100 21.15 -15.33 -8.84
CA ASP A 100 21.91 -14.51 -7.89
C ASP A 100 23.32 -14.21 -8.40
N LEU A 101 24.05 -15.21 -8.90
CA LEU A 101 25.38 -15.05 -9.48
C LEU A 101 25.36 -14.15 -10.74
N GLU A 102 24.38 -14.33 -11.62
CA GLU A 102 24.16 -13.47 -12.79
C GLU A 102 23.85 -12.03 -12.37
N SER A 103 23.04 -11.85 -11.32
CA SER A 103 22.71 -10.54 -10.77
C SER A 103 23.93 -9.82 -10.19
N GLU A 104 24.82 -10.55 -9.50
CA GLU A 104 26.06 -10.01 -8.97
C GLU A 104 27.03 -9.61 -10.07
N ALA A 105 27.20 -10.46 -11.09
CA ALA A 105 28.03 -10.17 -12.26
C ALA A 105 27.52 -8.92 -12.99
N LEU A 106 26.20 -8.83 -13.20
CA LEU A 106 25.56 -7.66 -13.79
C LEU A 106 25.76 -6.41 -12.93
N ARG A 107 25.61 -6.53 -11.60
CA ARG A 107 25.81 -5.41 -10.66
C ARG A 107 27.25 -4.88 -10.73
N LYS A 108 28.25 -5.76 -10.73
CA LYS A 108 29.67 -5.41 -10.89
C LYS A 108 29.93 -4.75 -12.25
N ALA A 109 29.34 -5.30 -13.32
CA ALA A 109 29.44 -4.74 -14.66
C ALA A 109 28.84 -3.32 -14.73
N ILE A 110 27.66 -3.09 -14.15
CA ILE A 110 27.04 -1.76 -14.07
C ILE A 110 27.91 -0.81 -13.25
N GLN A 111 28.49 -1.25 -12.14
CA GLN A 111 29.39 -0.42 -11.32
C GLN A 111 30.64 0.03 -12.07
N SER A 112 31.14 -0.77 -13.01
CA SER A 112 32.31 -0.42 -13.84
C SER A 112 32.04 0.67 -14.90
N LEU A 113 30.76 0.97 -15.18
CA LEU A 113 30.40 1.98 -16.17
C LEU A 113 30.73 3.40 -15.70
N LEU A 114 31.06 4.26 -16.66
CA LEU A 114 31.25 5.69 -16.42
C LEU A 114 29.95 6.33 -15.91
N PRO A 115 30.01 7.38 -15.06
CA PRO A 115 28.81 8.04 -14.52
C PRO A 115 27.81 8.46 -15.60
N ARG A 116 28.30 8.97 -16.74
CA ARG A 116 27.45 9.33 -17.88
C ARG A 116 26.77 8.11 -18.52
N GLN A 117 27.47 6.99 -18.66
CA GLN A 117 26.90 5.76 -19.20
C GLN A 117 25.80 5.19 -18.28
N LYS A 118 26.04 5.20 -16.95
CA LYS A 118 25.05 4.77 -15.95
C LYS A 118 23.76 5.58 -16.03
N ARG A 119 23.86 6.91 -16.09
CA ARG A 119 22.68 7.79 -16.21
C ARG A 119 21.88 7.51 -17.47
N VAL A 120 22.55 7.38 -18.60
CA VAL A 120 21.87 7.12 -19.89
C VAL A 120 21.19 5.75 -19.89
N ILE A 121 21.84 4.70 -19.36
CA ILE A 121 21.24 3.37 -19.19
C ILE A 121 20.04 3.42 -18.26
N PHE A 122 20.17 4.08 -17.11
CA PHE A 122 19.07 4.22 -16.15
C PHE A 122 17.85 4.92 -16.79
N LYS A 123 18.07 6.04 -17.47
CA LYS A 123 17.00 6.75 -18.18
C LYS A 123 16.37 5.89 -19.29
N LYS A 124 17.16 5.08 -19.98
CA LYS A 124 16.69 4.26 -21.10
C LYS A 124 15.89 3.04 -20.66
N TYR A 125 16.42 2.28 -19.71
CA TYR A 125 15.90 0.95 -19.34
C TYR A 125 15.05 0.97 -18.08
N PHE A 126 15.32 1.87 -17.13
CA PHE A 126 14.53 1.98 -15.90
C PHE A 126 13.38 2.99 -16.05
N LEU A 127 13.65 4.14 -16.68
CA LEU A 127 12.64 5.18 -16.91
C LEU A 127 11.96 5.09 -18.29
N ASN A 128 12.32 4.10 -19.12
CA ASN A 128 11.75 3.88 -20.45
C ASN A 128 11.74 5.11 -21.38
N LYS A 129 12.72 6.02 -21.24
CA LYS A 129 12.79 7.25 -22.05
C LYS A 129 13.30 6.98 -23.46
N THR A 130 12.82 7.76 -24.43
CA THR A 130 13.32 7.73 -25.81
C THR A 130 14.69 8.40 -25.93
N ASN A 131 15.48 8.01 -26.92
CA ASN A 131 16.84 8.57 -27.10
C ASN A 131 16.80 10.08 -27.37
N THR A 132 15.76 10.56 -28.06
CA THR A 132 15.52 11.97 -28.34
C THR A 132 15.24 12.76 -27.07
N LEU A 133 14.42 12.22 -26.17
CA LEU A 133 14.09 12.85 -24.89
C LEU A 133 15.28 12.85 -23.93
N ILE A 134 16.05 11.77 -23.87
CA ILE A 134 17.31 11.71 -23.11
C ILE A 134 18.32 12.73 -23.64
N GLY A 135 18.43 12.86 -24.97
CA GLY A 135 19.30 13.85 -25.60
C GLY A 135 18.92 15.28 -25.22
N LYS A 136 17.62 15.62 -25.29
CA LYS A 136 17.10 16.93 -24.85
C LYS A 136 17.44 17.21 -23.37
N GLU A 137 17.27 16.23 -22.49
CA GLU A 137 17.58 16.38 -21.06
C GLU A 137 19.08 16.52 -20.77
N GLU A 138 19.93 15.81 -21.53
CA GLU A 138 21.38 15.88 -21.35
C GLU A 138 22.03 17.00 -22.19
N GLY A 139 21.26 17.77 -22.96
CA GLY A 139 21.76 18.83 -23.84
C GLY A 139 22.61 18.32 -25.00
N VAL A 140 22.38 17.08 -25.45
CA VAL A 140 23.15 16.42 -26.52
C VAL A 140 22.26 15.86 -27.62
N THR A 141 22.85 15.62 -28.78
CA THR A 141 22.13 15.03 -29.91
C THR A 141 21.75 13.57 -29.65
N GLU A 142 20.69 13.09 -30.29
CA GLU A 142 20.29 11.68 -30.22
C GLU A 142 21.43 10.73 -30.63
N GLY A 143 22.22 11.12 -31.65
CA GLY A 143 23.39 10.36 -32.10
C GLY A 143 24.44 10.17 -30.98
N ALA A 144 24.65 11.18 -30.14
CA ALA A 144 25.56 11.09 -29.01
C ALA A 144 25.05 10.12 -27.92
N ILE A 145 23.73 10.09 -27.68
CA ILE A 145 23.08 9.12 -26.79
C ILE A 145 23.24 7.70 -27.34
N ARG A 146 22.97 7.50 -28.65
CA ARG A 146 23.15 6.19 -29.31
C ARG A 146 24.59 5.70 -29.22
N ALA A 147 25.58 6.58 -29.44
CA ALA A 147 26.99 6.23 -29.31
C ALA A 147 27.36 5.87 -27.86
N THR A 148 26.79 6.57 -26.88
CA THR A 148 27.02 6.31 -25.45
C THR A 148 26.42 4.97 -25.02
N LEU A 149 25.19 4.65 -25.43
CA LEU A 149 24.56 3.34 -25.22
C LEU A 149 25.38 2.22 -25.86
N LYS A 150 25.84 2.39 -27.11
CA LYS A 150 26.69 1.40 -27.80
C LYS A 150 27.98 1.11 -27.01
N ARG A 151 28.65 2.15 -26.50
CA ARG A 151 29.85 2.01 -25.67
C ARG A 151 29.54 1.35 -24.32
N ALA A 152 28.41 1.70 -23.71
CA ALA A 152 28.00 1.12 -22.44
C ALA A 152 27.70 -0.38 -22.58
N HIS A 153 26.99 -0.81 -23.64
CA HIS A 153 26.76 -2.23 -23.92
C HIS A 153 28.07 -2.99 -24.15
N LYS A 154 29.01 -2.42 -24.91
CA LYS A 154 30.33 -3.03 -25.12
C LYS A 154 31.10 -3.21 -23.80
N ASN A 155 31.00 -2.24 -22.90
CA ASN A 155 31.64 -2.31 -21.59
C ASN A 155 30.96 -3.35 -20.69
N LEU A 156 29.62 -3.42 -20.68
CA LEU A 156 28.89 -4.45 -19.94
C LEU A 156 29.22 -5.85 -20.44
N GLN A 157 29.20 -6.06 -21.76
CA GLN A 157 29.54 -7.35 -22.37
C GLN A 157 30.94 -7.81 -21.97
N LYS A 158 31.93 -6.91 -22.01
CA LYS A 158 33.30 -7.18 -21.59
C LYS A 158 33.45 -7.55 -20.12
N GLN A 159 32.54 -7.14 -19.24
CA GLN A 159 32.63 -7.43 -17.81
C GLN A 159 31.85 -8.67 -17.42
N ILE A 160 30.79 -8.99 -18.16
CA ILE A 160 29.96 -10.19 -17.95
C ILE A 160 30.63 -11.42 -18.58
N HIS A 161 31.34 -11.27 -19.69
CA HIS A 161 32.03 -12.37 -20.39
C HIS A 161 33.52 -12.48 -20.02
N LYS A 162 33.93 -11.94 -18.87
CA LYS A 162 35.31 -11.96 -18.37
C LYS A 162 35.44 -12.96 -17.24
#